data_AF-A0A838R1Q2-F1
#
_entry.id   AF-A0A838R1Q2-F1
#
_cell.length_a   1.000
_cell.length_b   1.000
_cell.length_c   1.000
_cell.angle_alpha   90.00
_cell.angle_beta   90.00
_cell.angle_gamma   90.00
#
_symmetry.space_group_name_H-M   'P 1'
#
loop_
_entity.id
_entity.type
_entity.pdbx_description
1 polymer ?
#
loop_
_entity_poly.entity_id
_entity_poly.type
_entity_poly.pdbx_seq_one_letter_code
_entity_poly.pdbx_strand_id
1 'polypeptide(L)'
;MLAKLHTFSLLGIDALPVEVEVDVSPSALPKTVLVGLPEQAVKESIHRIERALVNSGFVLPANRVVINLAPAELPKQASSFDLPVALGLLAASGQIASDVSERYAIVGELALDGAMRPVKGAAA
;
A
#
# COMPACT_ATOMS: atom_id res chain seq x y z
N MET A 1 4.79 6.14 13.40
CA MET A 1 3.38 5.82 13.65
C MET A 1 3.03 4.74 12.67
N LEU A 2 2.51 3.62 13.17
CA LEU A 2 2.32 2.40 12.42
C LEU A 2 0.86 2.27 12.00
N ALA A 3 0.62 2.06 10.71
CA ALA A 3 -0.64 1.57 10.18
C ALA A 3 -0.46 0.13 9.70
N LYS A 4 -1.46 -0.70 9.96
CA LYS A 4 -1.55 -2.07 9.46
C LYS A 4 -2.79 -2.18 8.60
N LEU A 5 -2.75 -2.89 7.48
CA LEU A 5 -3.92 -3.17 6.63
C LEU A 5 -3.83 -4.61 6.14
N HIS A 6 -4.98 -5.21 5.87
CA HIS A 6 -5.07 -6.55 5.31
C HIS A 6 -5.40 -6.49 3.83
N THR A 7 -4.79 -7.36 3.05
CA THR A 7 -5.03 -7.52 1.61
C THR A 7 -4.77 -8.97 1.22
N PHE A 8 -4.84 -9.29 -0.06
CA PHE A 8 -4.59 -10.63 -0.57
C PHE A 8 -3.65 -10.60 -1.77
N SER A 9 -2.79 -11.61 -1.87
CA SER A 9 -2.12 -11.96 -3.10
C SER A 9 -2.78 -13.16 -3.76
N LEU A 10 -2.75 -13.21 -5.08
CA LEU A 10 -3.30 -14.32 -5.85
C LEU A 10 -2.21 -15.32 -6.22
N LEU A 11 -2.44 -16.59 -5.86
CA LEU A 11 -1.64 -17.73 -6.30
C LEU A 11 -2.56 -18.72 -7.01
N GLY A 12 -2.59 -18.67 -8.34
CA GLY A 12 -3.56 -19.44 -9.11
C GLY A 12 -4.99 -18.98 -8.83
N ILE A 13 -5.79 -19.83 -8.19
CA ILE A 13 -7.16 -19.52 -7.76
C ILE A 13 -7.25 -19.12 -6.28
N ASP A 14 -6.14 -19.27 -5.54
CA ASP A 14 -6.12 -19.03 -4.10
C ASP A 14 -5.84 -17.56 -3.80
N ALA A 15 -6.60 -17.01 -2.85
CA ALA A 15 -6.35 -15.71 -2.25
C ALA A 15 -5.59 -15.90 -0.94
N LEU A 16 -4.31 -15.55 -0.93
CA LEU A 16 -3.43 -15.70 0.20
C LEU A 16 -3.32 -14.38 0.98
N PRO A 17 -3.54 -14.39 2.31
CA PRO A 17 -3.55 -13.16 3.09
C PRO A 17 -2.18 -12.50 3.10
N VAL A 18 -2.17 -11.19 2.92
CA VAL A 18 -0.98 -10.33 3.03
C VAL A 18 -1.29 -9.19 4.00
N GLU A 19 -0.37 -8.93 4.92
CA GLU A 19 -0.39 -7.75 5.77
C GLU A 19 0.48 -6.66 5.14
N VAL A 20 -0.09 -5.47 5.03
CA VAL A 20 0.60 -4.24 4.63
C VAL A 20 0.83 -3.41 5.89
N GLU A 21 2.09 -3.25 6.27
CA GLU A 21 2.46 -2.36 7.36
C GLU A 21 3.14 -1.11 6.79
N VAL A 22 2.71 0.06 7.24
CA VAL A 22 3.32 1.33 6.89
C VAL A 22 3.69 2.06 8.18
N ASP A 23 4.98 2.27 8.42
CA ASP A 23 5.47 3.14 9.49
C ASP A 23 5.96 4.46 8.91
N VAL A 24 5.47 5.56 9.50
CA VAL A 24 5.96 6.91 9.24
C VAL A 24 6.66 7.41 10.49
N SER A 25 7.97 7.64 10.42
CA SER A 25 8.80 8.09 11.54
C SER A 25 9.54 9.40 11.21
N PRO A 26 9.67 10.33 12.18
CA PRO A 26 10.42 11.57 11.96
C PRO A 26 11.84 11.30 11.44
N SER A 27 12.25 12.05 10.42
CA SER A 27 13.60 11.95 9.86
C SER A 27 14.06 13.26 9.26
N ALA A 28 15.37 13.52 9.27
CA ALA A 28 15.95 14.74 8.69
C ALA A 28 15.85 14.78 7.16
N LEU A 29 15.75 13.61 6.51
CA LEU A 29 15.62 13.48 5.07
C LEU A 29 14.48 12.50 4.74
N PRO A 30 13.53 12.86 3.85
CA PRO A 30 12.50 11.94 3.40
C PRO A 30 13.11 10.72 2.72
N LYS A 31 12.61 9.53 3.07
CA LYS A 31 13.04 8.28 2.46
C LYS A 31 11.94 7.24 2.55
N THR A 32 11.56 6.69 1.41
CA THR A 32 10.66 5.53 1.34
C THR A 32 11.48 4.24 1.20
N VAL A 33 11.22 3.26 2.05
CA VAL A 33 11.89 1.95 2.05
C VAL A 33 10.85 0.85 1.96
N LEU A 34 11.01 -0.03 0.97
CA LEU A 34 10.19 -1.22 0.77
C LEU A 34 10.94 -2.43 1.33
N VAL A 35 10.35 -3.16 2.28
CA VAL A 35 10.91 -4.38 2.90
C VAL A 35 10.04 -5.60 2.59
N GLY A 36 10.62 -6.81 2.68
CA GLY A 36 9.91 -8.06 2.34
C GLY A 36 10.15 -8.60 0.93
N LEU A 37 11.36 -8.36 0.37
CA LEU A 37 11.78 -8.80 -0.98
C LEU A 37 10.77 -8.51 -2.11
N PRO A 38 10.31 -7.26 -2.25
CA PRO A 38 9.31 -6.91 -3.24
C PRO A 38 9.88 -6.97 -4.67
N GLU A 39 9.05 -7.45 -5.60
CA GLU A 39 9.32 -7.45 -7.03
C GLU A 39 9.50 -6.01 -7.57
N GLN A 40 10.18 -5.88 -8.71
CA GLN A 40 10.44 -4.57 -9.33
C GLN A 40 9.15 -3.78 -9.59
N ALA A 41 8.09 -4.46 -10.04
CA ALA A 41 6.81 -3.83 -10.31
C ALA A 41 6.20 -3.15 -9.06
N VAL A 42 6.41 -3.72 -7.87
CA VAL A 42 5.92 -3.13 -6.61
C VAL A 42 6.74 -1.88 -6.26
N LYS A 43 8.05 -1.89 -6.51
CA LYS A 43 8.89 -0.71 -6.32
C LYS A 43 8.47 0.44 -7.24
N GLU A 44 8.14 0.14 -8.50
CA GLU A 44 7.63 1.13 -9.47
C GLU A 44 6.24 1.64 -9.08
N SER A 45 5.41 0.79 -8.48
CA SER A 45 4.09 1.18 -7.96
C SER A 45 4.18 2.29 -6.91
N ILE A 46 5.24 2.36 -6.10
CA ILE A 46 5.37 3.41 -5.08
C ILE A 46 5.28 4.81 -5.67
N HIS A 47 5.94 5.07 -6.81
CA HIS A 47 5.83 6.36 -7.48
C HIS A 47 4.41 6.63 -7.98
N ARG A 48 3.70 5.59 -8.43
CA ARG A 48 2.31 5.70 -8.87
C ARG A 48 1.38 6.02 -7.70
N ILE A 49 1.54 5.35 -6.56
CA ILE A 49 0.81 5.60 -5.32
C ILE A 49 1.05 7.04 -4.85
N GLU A 50 2.31 7.47 -4.80
CA GLU A 50 2.67 8.83 -4.40
C GLU A 50 2.00 9.89 -5.28
N ARG A 51 1.97 9.68 -6.60
CA ARG A 51 1.30 10.60 -7.53
C ARG A 51 -0.23 10.54 -7.40
N ALA A 52 -0.80 9.35 -7.25
CA ALA A 52 -2.24 9.17 -7.05
C ALA A 52 -2.72 9.92 -5.81
N LEU A 53 -1.99 9.85 -4.70
CA LEU A 53 -2.30 10.57 -3.47
C LEU A 53 -2.25 12.09 -3.65
N VAL A 54 -1.18 12.61 -4.25
CA VAL A 54 -1.04 14.05 -4.51
C VAL A 54 -2.15 14.56 -5.43
N ASN A 55 -2.44 13.83 -6.51
CA ASN A 55 -3.49 14.22 -7.45
C ASN A 55 -4.91 14.06 -6.87
N SER A 56 -5.06 13.29 -5.79
CA SER A 56 -6.29 13.19 -5.00
C SER A 56 -6.40 14.25 -3.90
N GLY A 57 -5.40 15.15 -3.76
CA GLY A 57 -5.40 16.23 -2.77
C GLY A 57 -4.81 15.88 -1.40
N PHE A 58 -4.18 14.70 -1.26
CA PHE A 58 -3.49 14.31 -0.03
C PHE A 58 -2.04 14.79 0.01
N VAL A 59 -1.47 14.83 1.21
CA VAL A 59 -0.08 15.26 1.44
C VAL A 59 0.82 14.04 1.61
N LEU A 60 1.97 14.03 0.94
CA LEU A 60 2.98 13.00 1.21
C LEU A 60 3.80 13.38 2.45
N PRO A 61 4.05 12.43 3.38
CA PRO A 61 4.81 12.73 4.57
C PRO A 61 6.27 13.04 4.22
N ALA A 62 6.79 14.17 4.70
CA ALA A 62 8.21 14.56 4.56
C ALA A 62 9.11 13.85 5.60
N ASN A 63 8.86 12.56 5.81
CA ASN A 63 9.43 11.74 6.88
C ASN A 63 10.05 10.46 6.30
N ARG A 64 10.62 9.62 7.16
CA ARG A 64 10.98 8.26 6.77
C ARG A 64 9.72 7.41 6.72
N VAL A 65 9.53 6.72 5.62
CA VAL A 65 8.43 5.79 5.39
C VAL A 65 9.02 4.39 5.21
N VAL A 66 8.54 3.44 5.99
CA VAL A 66 8.87 2.01 5.83
C VAL A 66 7.57 1.28 5.50
N ILE A 67 7.56 0.57 4.38
CA ILE A 67 6.42 -0.24 3.95
C ILE A 67 6.88 -1.70 3.92
N ASN A 68 6.18 -2.55 4.66
CA ASN A 68 6.40 -3.98 4.73
C ASN A 68 5.20 -4.73 4.13
N LEU A 69 5.49 -5.76 3.34
CA LEU A 69 4.50 -6.66 2.76
C LEU A 69 4.82 -8.09 3.22
N ALA A 70 4.03 -8.61 4.16
CA ALA A 70 4.24 -9.93 4.76
C ALA A 70 3.10 -10.90 4.37
N PRO A 71 3.37 -12.18 4.05
CA PRO A 71 4.67 -12.85 4.03
C PRO A 71 5.55 -12.46 2.83
N ALA A 72 6.88 -12.52 3.00
CA ALA A 72 7.84 -12.15 1.96
C ALA A 72 7.86 -13.16 0.79
N GLU A 73 7.45 -14.40 1.03
CA GLU A 73 7.53 -15.55 0.13
C GLU A 73 6.42 -15.57 -0.94
N LEU A 74 5.34 -14.82 -0.73
CA LEU A 74 4.24 -14.76 -1.69
C LEU A 74 4.61 -13.90 -2.91
N PRO A 75 4.20 -14.31 -4.13
CA PRO A 75 4.33 -13.46 -5.31
C PRO A 75 3.55 -12.16 -5.04
N LYS A 76 4.13 -11.01 -5.34
CA LYS A 76 3.51 -9.71 -5.04
C LYS A 76 3.29 -8.97 -6.35
N GLN A 77 2.16 -9.26 -6.99
CA GLN A 77 1.76 -8.52 -8.18
C GLN A 77 1.42 -7.07 -7.81
N ALA A 78 2.10 -6.11 -8.42
CA ALA A 78 2.04 -4.71 -8.04
C ALA A 78 0.61 -4.13 -7.98
N SER A 79 -0.27 -4.54 -8.89
CA SER A 79 -1.60 -3.93 -9.05
C SER A 79 -2.52 -4.11 -7.85
N SER A 80 -2.39 -5.17 -7.04
CA SER A 80 -3.30 -5.38 -5.90
C SER A 80 -2.93 -4.58 -4.65
N PHE A 81 -1.70 -4.04 -4.58
CA PHE A 81 -1.16 -3.42 -3.37
C PHE A 81 -1.20 -1.88 -3.39
N ASP A 82 -1.55 -1.24 -4.51
CA ASP A 82 -1.53 0.21 -4.61
C ASP A 82 -2.43 0.87 -3.57
N LEU A 83 -3.71 0.46 -3.54
CA LEU A 83 -4.70 1.02 -2.63
C LEU A 83 -4.38 0.76 -1.14
N PRO A 84 -4.09 -0.48 -0.69
CA PRO A 84 -3.79 -0.71 0.73
C PRO A 84 -2.52 0.03 1.18
N VAL A 85 -1.49 0.15 0.34
CA VAL A 85 -0.29 0.94 0.67
C VAL A 85 -0.62 2.43 0.75
N ALA A 86 -1.42 2.97 -0.18
CA ALA A 86 -1.85 4.36 -0.16
C ALA A 86 -2.60 4.71 1.14
N LEU A 87 -3.57 3.87 1.52
CA LEU A 87 -4.33 4.05 2.76
C LEU A 87 -3.44 3.90 4.00
N GLY A 88 -2.48 2.97 3.97
CA GLY A 88 -1.47 2.84 5.03
C GLY A 88 -0.64 4.10 5.21
N LEU A 89 -0.26 4.76 4.12
CA LEU A 89 0.46 6.03 4.19
C LEU A 89 -0.39 7.15 4.81
N LEU A 90 -1.67 7.24 4.43
CA LEU A 90 -2.59 8.22 4.98
C LEU A 90 -2.87 7.97 6.46
N ALA A 91 -3.11 6.72 6.85
CA ALA A 91 -3.37 6.34 8.23
C ALA A 91 -2.12 6.58 9.09
N ALA A 92 -0.94 6.13 8.65
CA ALA A 92 0.32 6.30 9.36
C ALA A 92 0.79 7.76 9.43
N SER A 93 0.31 8.64 8.54
CA SER A 93 0.54 10.09 8.60
C SER A 93 -0.55 10.87 9.33
N GLY A 94 -1.61 10.20 9.82
CA GLY A 94 -2.71 10.81 10.57
C GLY A 94 -3.69 11.61 9.71
N GLN A 95 -3.70 11.39 8.39
CA GLN A 95 -4.64 12.04 7.46
C GLN A 95 -6.00 11.35 7.42
N ILE A 96 -6.08 10.08 7.81
CA ILE A 96 -7.32 9.31 7.98
C ILE A 96 -7.28 8.51 9.28
N ALA A 97 -8.46 8.03 9.72
CA ALA A 97 -8.56 7.13 10.85
C ALA A 97 -7.87 5.77 10.55
N SER A 98 -7.25 5.18 11.58
CA SER A 98 -6.49 3.94 11.47
C SER A 98 -7.33 2.67 11.66
N ASP A 99 -8.63 2.81 11.93
CA ASP A 99 -9.56 1.73 12.27
C ASP A 99 -10.06 0.93 11.06
N VAL A 100 -9.63 1.31 9.85
CA VAL A 100 -9.98 0.64 8.59
C VAL A 100 -9.51 -0.83 8.56
N SER A 101 -8.48 -1.18 9.34
CA SER A 101 -7.79 -2.46 9.23
C SER A 101 -8.45 -3.63 9.93
N GLU A 102 -9.21 -3.41 10.99
CA GLU A 102 -9.73 -4.53 11.80
C GLU A 102 -10.92 -5.24 11.14
N ARG A 103 -11.58 -4.59 10.16
CA ARG A 103 -12.86 -5.08 9.60
C ARG A 103 -12.83 -5.33 8.11
N TYR A 104 -11.82 -4.82 7.41
CA TYR A 104 -11.79 -4.85 5.95
C TYR A 104 -10.47 -5.39 5.44
N ALA A 105 -10.56 -6.21 4.40
CA ALA A 105 -9.45 -6.43 3.49
C ALA A 105 -9.59 -5.49 2.31
N ILE A 106 -8.49 -4.85 1.92
CA ILE A 106 -8.48 -3.81 0.90
C ILE A 106 -7.64 -4.27 -0.26
N VAL A 107 -8.22 -4.21 -1.46
CA VAL A 107 -7.56 -4.57 -2.70
C VAL A 107 -7.94 -3.53 -3.74
N GLY A 108 -6.97 -3.03 -4.50
CA GLY A 108 -7.22 -2.05 -5.55
C GLY A 108 -5.95 -1.56 -6.21
N GLU A 109 -6.02 -1.30 -7.50
CA GLU A 109 -4.97 -0.62 -8.27
C GLU A 109 -5.29 0.88 -8.33
N LEU A 110 -4.26 1.74 -8.31
CA LEU A 110 -4.42 3.18 -8.48
C LEU A 110 -3.85 3.63 -9.82
N ALA A 111 -4.61 4.47 -10.52
CA ALA A 111 -4.10 5.29 -11.61
C ALA A 111 -3.39 6.53 -11.05
N LEU A 112 -2.55 7.17 -11.86
CA LEU A 112 -1.80 8.37 -11.46
C LEU A 112 -2.70 9.55 -11.07
N ASP A 113 -3.93 9.61 -11.60
CA ASP A 113 -4.93 10.65 -11.31
C ASP A 113 -5.73 10.39 -10.02
N GLY A 114 -5.47 9.28 -9.33
CA GLY A 114 -6.20 8.89 -8.12
C GLY A 114 -7.39 7.97 -8.39
N ALA A 115 -7.74 7.68 -9.65
CA ALA A 115 -8.83 6.76 -9.95
C ALA A 115 -8.46 5.32 -9.55
N MET A 116 -9.40 4.62 -8.93
CA MET A 116 -9.25 3.19 -8.65
C MET A 116 -9.52 2.37 -9.90
N ARG A 117 -8.69 1.37 -10.14
CA ARG A 117 -8.84 0.39 -11.22
C ARG A 117 -9.22 -0.97 -10.66
N PRO A 118 -10.01 -1.75 -11.41
CA PRO A 118 -10.32 -3.12 -11.02
C PRO A 118 -9.05 -3.95 -10.98
N VAL A 119 -8.96 -4.82 -9.98
CA VAL A 119 -7.90 -5.82 -9.87
C VAL A 119 -8.38 -7.15 -10.46
N LYS A 120 -7.45 -7.96 -10.97
CA LYS A 120 -7.76 -9.34 -11.35
C LYS A 120 -8.14 -10.14 -10.10
N GLY A 121 -9.07 -11.09 -10.25
CA GLY A 121 -9.47 -12.01 -9.18
C GLY A 121 -10.41 -11.45 -8.12
N ALA A 122 -10.76 -10.16 -8.17
CA ALA A 122 -11.88 -9.65 -7.38
C ALA A 122 -13.21 -10.03 -8.07
N ALA A 123 -14.09 -10.69 -7.32
CA ALA A 123 -15.49 -10.87 -7.73
C ALA A 123 -16.30 -9.65 -7.27
N ALA A 124 -17.11 -9.09 -8.17
CA ALA A 124 -18.00 -7.96 -7.91
C ALA A 124 -19.40 -8.42 -7.50
#